data_AF-A0A7C1DBQ9-F1
#
_entry.id   AF-A0A7C1DBQ9-F1
#
_cell.length_a   1.000
_cell.length_b   1.000
_cell.length_c   1.000
_cell.angle_alpha   90.00
_cell.angle_beta   90.00
_cell.angle_gamma   90.00
#
_symmetry.space_group_name_H-M   'P 1'
#
loop_
_entity.id
_entity.type
_entity.pdbx_description
1 polymer ?
#
loop_
_entity_poly.entity_id
_entity_poly.type
_entity_poly.pdbx_seq_one_letter_code
_entity_poly.pdbx_strand_id
1 'polypeptide(L)'
;MRRAVKALSAMVFFVLGAFVFCAADIIVLKDDQKFEADVKSFDAFYLNVVFPNGKEVTIPWNEVRYIKHTTTASSWLEETYMTNDDVEVKTLVSPLDPCLAMQKAIFPGIILKGAGHFYAKDSNAGMSLLSAGIVSAVIMAISVVEIITPQRQDQTLDVSKAVFYTGLTIFSASWLYDIVFAPGAAKKFNEKNTFLTEEWKKDENSAGE
;
A
#
# COMPACT_ATOMS: atom_id res chain seq x y z
N MET A 1 -2.66 -41.72 -38.64
CA MET A 1 -1.59 -40.89 -38.06
C MET A 1 -1.47 -39.48 -38.65
N ARG A 2 -1.41 -39.27 -39.98
CA ARG A 2 -1.27 -37.91 -40.58
C ARG A 2 -2.41 -36.90 -40.30
N ARG A 3 -3.62 -37.35 -39.97
CA ARG A 3 -4.76 -36.46 -39.63
C ARG A 3 -4.72 -35.93 -38.19
N ALA A 4 -4.15 -36.71 -37.25
CA ALA A 4 -4.03 -36.29 -35.84
C ALA A 4 -2.96 -35.19 -35.66
N VAL A 5 -1.88 -35.23 -36.44
CA VAL A 5 -0.80 -34.22 -36.40
C VAL A 5 -1.27 -32.86 -36.93
N LYS A 6 -2.17 -32.83 -37.93
CA LYS A 6 -2.75 -31.58 -38.44
C LYS A 6 -3.72 -30.92 -37.47
N ALA A 7 -4.49 -31.70 -36.72
CA ALA A 7 -5.40 -31.17 -35.69
C ALA A 7 -4.62 -30.60 -34.48
N LEU A 8 -3.53 -31.26 -34.07
CA LEU A 8 -2.69 -30.79 -32.97
C LEU A 8 -1.96 -29.48 -33.33
N SER A 9 -1.48 -29.35 -34.59
CA SER A 9 -0.83 -28.12 -35.06
C SER A 9 -1.78 -26.93 -35.16
N ALA A 10 -3.05 -27.14 -35.54
CA ALA A 10 -4.05 -26.08 -35.59
C ALA A 10 -4.49 -25.64 -34.18
N MET A 11 -4.57 -26.58 -33.23
CA MET A 11 -4.91 -26.28 -31.84
C MET A 11 -3.77 -25.53 -31.12
N VAL A 12 -2.50 -25.84 -31.42
CA VAL A 12 -1.35 -25.10 -30.88
C VAL A 12 -1.30 -23.67 -31.44
N PHE A 13 -1.67 -23.43 -32.70
CA PHE A 13 -1.80 -22.07 -33.25
C PHE A 13 -3.01 -21.30 -32.70
N PHE A 14 -4.11 -21.98 -32.36
CA PHE A 14 -5.28 -21.33 -31.75
C PHE A 14 -5.05 -20.98 -30.27
N VAL A 15 -4.26 -21.79 -29.55
CA VAL A 15 -3.85 -21.52 -28.17
C VAL A 15 -2.72 -20.47 -28.09
N LEU A 16 -1.84 -20.39 -29.10
CA LEU A 16 -0.86 -19.30 -29.22
C LEU A 16 -1.45 -18.00 -29.77
N GLY A 17 -2.56 -18.05 -30.52
CA GLY A 17 -3.28 -16.88 -31.02
C GLY A 17 -4.20 -16.21 -30.00
N ALA A 18 -4.47 -16.87 -28.86
CA ALA A 18 -5.30 -16.30 -27.79
C ALA A 18 -4.52 -15.43 -26.80
N PHE A 19 -3.19 -15.38 -26.89
CA PHE A 19 -2.38 -14.33 -26.27
C PHE A 19 -2.24 -13.15 -27.24
N VAL A 20 -3.38 -12.61 -27.69
CA VAL A 20 -3.41 -11.20 -28.05
C VAL A 20 -3.16 -10.49 -26.72
N PHE A 21 -1.91 -10.08 -26.53
CA PHE A 21 -1.55 -9.10 -25.52
C PHE A 21 -2.55 -7.95 -25.66
N CYS A 22 -3.49 -7.83 -24.73
CA CYS A 22 -4.08 -6.54 -24.40
C CYS A 22 -2.90 -5.71 -23.90
N ALA A 23 -2.15 -5.13 -24.83
CA ALA A 23 -1.21 -4.08 -24.52
C ALA A 23 -2.06 -2.94 -23.97
N ALA A 24 -1.85 -2.58 -22.71
CA ALA A 24 -2.38 -1.37 -22.10
C ALA A 24 -1.19 -0.69 -21.43
N ASP A 25 -1.22 0.63 -21.32
CA ASP A 25 -0.18 1.33 -20.58
C ASP A 25 -0.30 1.00 -19.08
N ILE A 26 0.84 0.89 -18.39
CA ILE A 26 0.85 0.65 -16.94
C ILE A 26 1.14 1.96 -16.24
N ILE A 27 0.18 2.48 -15.49
CA ILE A 27 0.32 3.71 -14.73
C ILE A 27 0.64 3.35 -13.29
N VAL A 28 1.69 3.96 -12.75
CA VAL A 28 2.13 3.79 -11.37
C VAL A 28 1.96 5.11 -10.62
N LEU A 29 1.18 5.08 -9.55
CA LEU A 29 0.99 6.22 -8.66
C LEU A 29 2.11 6.33 -7.63
N LYS A 30 2.23 7.48 -6.97
CA LYS A 30 3.28 7.75 -5.97
C LYS A 30 3.20 6.88 -4.72
N ASP A 31 2.07 6.23 -4.47
CA ASP A 31 1.91 5.24 -3.41
C ASP A 31 2.10 3.79 -3.88
N ASP A 32 2.73 3.60 -5.05
CA ASP A 32 3.04 2.31 -5.67
C ASP A 32 1.82 1.51 -6.16
N GLN A 33 0.63 2.11 -6.19
CA GLN A 33 -0.51 1.53 -6.89
C GLN A 33 -0.23 1.46 -8.39
N LYS A 34 -0.55 0.33 -8.99
CA LYS A 34 -0.35 0.05 -10.42
C LYS A 34 -1.67 -0.33 -11.04
N PHE A 35 -1.94 0.18 -12.22
CA PHE A 35 -3.12 -0.19 -12.98
C PHE A 35 -2.88 -0.06 -14.48
N GLU A 36 -3.69 -0.80 -15.22
CA GLU A 36 -3.69 -0.79 -16.68
C GLU A 36 -4.75 0.20 -17.17
N ALA A 37 -4.33 1.19 -17.94
CA ALA A 37 -5.21 2.16 -18.60
C ALA A 37 -4.48 2.82 -19.77
N ASP A 38 -5.19 3.13 -20.85
CA ASP A 38 -4.64 3.83 -22.01
C ASP A 38 -4.65 5.34 -21.78
N VAL A 39 -3.55 6.03 -22.11
CA VAL A 39 -3.49 7.50 -22.03
C VAL A 39 -4.28 8.12 -23.17
N LYS A 40 -5.36 8.86 -22.85
CA LYS A 40 -6.22 9.50 -23.86
C LYS A 40 -5.77 10.93 -24.16
N SER A 41 -5.58 11.74 -23.13
CA SER A 41 -5.15 13.12 -23.23
C SER A 41 -4.54 13.58 -21.93
N PHE A 42 -3.85 14.71 -21.95
CA PHE A 42 -3.29 15.32 -20.75
C PHE A 42 -3.26 16.84 -20.91
N ASP A 43 -3.39 17.54 -19.79
CA ASP A 43 -3.20 18.98 -19.69
C ASP A 43 -2.12 19.30 -18.64
N ALA A 44 -1.95 20.58 -18.29
CA ALA A 44 -0.92 21.03 -17.35
C ALA A 44 -1.14 20.56 -15.90
N PHE A 45 -2.33 20.05 -15.56
CA PHE A 45 -2.72 19.69 -14.20
C PHE A 45 -3.09 18.20 -14.07
N TYR A 46 -3.66 17.62 -15.12
CA TYR A 46 -4.22 16.29 -15.10
C TYR A 46 -3.83 15.43 -16.30
N LEU A 47 -3.76 14.13 -16.01
CA LEU A 47 -3.65 13.02 -16.93
C LEU A 47 -5.04 12.38 -17.10
N ASN A 48 -5.58 12.35 -18.31
CA ASN A 48 -6.84 11.68 -18.62
C ASN A 48 -6.57 10.30 -19.23
N VAL A 49 -7.09 9.26 -18.57
CA VAL A 49 -6.84 7.86 -18.90
C VAL A 49 -8.15 7.13 -19.13
N VAL A 50 -8.11 6.12 -19.99
CA VAL A 50 -9.23 5.24 -20.30
C VAL A 50 -8.89 3.85 -19.80
N PHE A 51 -9.69 3.33 -18.87
CA PHE A 51 -9.55 1.96 -18.41
C PHE A 51 -10.02 0.96 -19.49
N PRO A 52 -9.61 -0.32 -19.42
CA PRO A 52 -10.07 -1.36 -20.36
C PRO A 52 -11.60 -1.50 -20.46
N ASN A 53 -12.34 -1.04 -19.45
CA ASN A 53 -13.79 -1.00 -19.42
C ASN A 53 -14.41 0.23 -20.12
N GLY A 54 -13.60 1.09 -20.76
CA GLY A 54 -14.02 2.30 -21.47
C GLY A 54 -14.28 3.51 -20.57
N LYS A 55 -14.05 3.42 -19.26
CA LYS A 55 -14.26 4.53 -18.34
C LYS A 55 -13.10 5.52 -18.40
N GLU A 56 -13.45 6.80 -18.53
CA GLU A 56 -12.50 7.91 -18.49
C GLU A 56 -12.31 8.41 -17.05
N VAL A 57 -11.05 8.55 -16.65
CA VAL A 57 -10.67 9.05 -15.33
C VAL A 57 -9.59 10.11 -15.49
N THR A 58 -9.71 11.16 -14.68
CA THR A 58 -8.76 12.26 -14.61
C THR A 58 -7.91 12.12 -13.35
N ILE A 59 -6.59 12.05 -13.51
CA ILE A 59 -5.63 11.83 -12.43
C ILE A 59 -4.70 13.04 -12.35
N PRO A 60 -4.56 13.69 -11.18
CA PRO A 60 -3.62 14.79 -11.01
C PRO A 60 -2.17 14.36 -11.26
N TRP A 61 -1.38 15.15 -12.01
CA TRP A 61 0.03 14.82 -12.31
C TRP A 61 0.90 14.66 -11.06
N ASN A 62 0.57 15.38 -10.00
CA ASN A 62 1.28 15.29 -8.73
C ASN A 62 1.11 13.93 -8.03
N GLU A 63 0.13 13.09 -8.43
CA GLU A 63 -0.07 11.74 -7.89
C GLU A 63 0.58 10.65 -8.75
N VAL A 64 0.95 10.95 -10.00
CA VAL A 64 1.55 9.99 -10.93
C VAL A 64 3.06 9.91 -10.67
N ARG A 65 3.59 8.70 -10.49
CA ARG A 65 5.03 8.44 -10.32
C ARG A 65 5.72 8.16 -11.65
N TYR A 66 5.10 7.32 -12.48
CA TYR A 66 5.66 6.88 -13.76
C TYR A 66 4.58 6.22 -14.62
N ILE A 67 4.66 6.40 -15.94
CA ILE A 67 3.81 5.74 -16.93
C ILE A 67 4.68 4.82 -17.79
N LYS A 68 4.29 3.54 -17.86
CA LYS A 68 4.87 2.58 -18.79
C LYS A 68 4.05 2.56 -20.07
N HIS A 69 4.52 3.32 -21.04
CA HIS A 69 3.99 3.30 -22.38
C HIS A 69 4.24 1.95 -23.06
N THR A 70 3.15 1.25 -23.37
CA THR A 70 3.13 -0.01 -24.15
C THR A 70 2.27 0.15 -25.40
N THR A 71 1.20 0.95 -25.34
CA THR A 71 0.28 1.24 -26.46
C THR A 71 0.37 2.67 -26.97
N THR A 72 0.65 3.64 -26.09
CA THR A 72 0.77 5.06 -26.49
C THR A 72 2.23 5.51 -26.60
N ALA A 73 2.49 6.59 -27.32
CA ALA A 73 3.82 7.19 -27.37
C ALA A 73 4.03 8.09 -26.14
N SER A 74 5.21 7.98 -25.50
CA SER A 74 5.60 8.85 -24.38
C SER A 74 5.74 10.31 -24.82
N SER A 75 5.37 11.23 -23.93
CA SER A 75 5.42 12.67 -24.16
C SER A 75 6.44 13.37 -23.26
N TRP A 76 7.16 14.36 -23.80
CA TRP A 76 8.09 15.20 -23.02
C TRP A 76 7.40 16.01 -21.90
N LEU A 77 6.07 16.18 -21.99
CA LEU A 77 5.27 16.84 -20.97
C LEU A 77 5.17 16.01 -19.68
N GLU A 78 5.29 14.68 -19.77
CA GLU A 78 5.40 13.81 -18.60
C GLU A 78 6.62 14.19 -17.76
N GLU A 79 7.78 14.37 -18.40
CA GLU A 79 9.01 14.81 -17.72
C GLU A 79 8.89 16.22 -17.11
N THR A 80 8.00 17.05 -17.65
CA THR A 80 7.82 18.44 -17.20
C THR A 80 6.90 18.55 -15.98
N TYR A 81 5.85 17.73 -15.93
CA TYR A 81 4.79 17.85 -14.90
C TYR A 81 4.83 16.75 -13.84
N MET A 82 5.52 15.63 -14.09
CA MET A 82 5.75 14.62 -13.07
C MET A 82 6.83 15.13 -12.11
N THR A 83 6.39 15.60 -10.95
CA THR A 83 7.31 16.03 -9.91
C THR A 83 7.82 14.84 -9.11
N ASN A 84 9.09 14.91 -8.68
CA ASN A 84 9.68 13.94 -7.76
C ASN A 84 9.22 14.12 -6.31
N ASP A 85 8.34 15.08 -6.03
CA ASP A 85 7.87 15.37 -4.68
C ASP A 85 6.98 14.24 -4.15
N ASP A 86 7.15 13.84 -2.90
CA ASP A 86 6.24 12.90 -2.25
C ASP A 86 4.90 13.61 -1.96
N VAL A 87 3.84 13.18 -2.64
CA VAL A 87 2.48 13.72 -2.49
C VAL A 87 1.53 12.59 -2.10
N GLU A 88 0.58 12.90 -1.22
CA GLU A 88 -0.48 11.98 -0.83
C GLU A 88 -1.43 11.71 -2.01
N VAL A 89 -1.52 10.46 -2.43
CA VAL A 89 -2.40 9.99 -3.52
C VAL A 89 -3.84 9.95 -3.02
N LYS A 90 -4.71 10.78 -3.60
CA LYS A 90 -6.16 10.80 -3.31
C LYS A 90 -6.96 9.95 -4.29
N THR A 91 -6.46 9.78 -5.52
CA THR A 91 -7.06 8.93 -6.54
C THR A 91 -6.64 7.48 -6.33
N LEU A 92 -7.54 6.67 -5.76
CA LEU A 92 -7.24 5.29 -5.40
C LEU A 92 -7.79 4.33 -6.44
N VAL A 93 -6.92 3.45 -6.94
CA VAL A 93 -7.29 2.41 -7.88
C VAL A 93 -8.17 1.37 -7.20
N SER A 94 -7.80 0.95 -5.98
CA SER A 94 -8.41 -0.17 -5.28
C SER A 94 -8.55 0.10 -3.78
N PRO A 95 -9.56 -0.48 -3.11
CA PRO A 95 -9.72 -0.40 -1.67
C PRO A 95 -8.55 -1.08 -0.93
N LEU A 96 -8.19 -0.53 0.22
CA LEU A 96 -7.20 -1.13 1.11
C LEU A 96 -7.74 -2.43 1.70
N ASP A 97 -6.91 -3.45 1.81
CA ASP A 97 -7.29 -4.73 2.41
C ASP A 97 -7.10 -4.69 3.94
N PRO A 98 -8.17 -4.82 4.75
CA PRO A 98 -8.05 -4.88 6.21
C PRO A 98 -7.19 -6.04 6.71
N CYS A 99 -7.17 -7.16 6.00
CA CYS A 99 -6.33 -8.31 6.34
C CYS A 99 -4.85 -7.99 6.11
N LEU A 100 -4.55 -7.31 4.99
CA LEU A 100 -3.19 -6.84 4.72
C LEU A 100 -2.74 -5.79 5.74
N ALA A 101 -3.62 -4.90 6.19
CA ALA A 101 -3.33 -3.95 7.27
C ALA A 101 -2.92 -4.67 8.57
N MET A 102 -3.66 -5.72 8.96
CA MET A 102 -3.30 -6.57 10.10
C MET A 102 -1.96 -7.27 9.87
N GLN A 103 -1.75 -7.83 8.68
CA GLN A 103 -0.51 -8.52 8.33
C GLN A 103 0.68 -7.57 8.46
N LYS A 104 0.56 -6.32 8.02
CA LYS A 104 1.60 -5.29 8.15
C LYS A 104 1.84 -4.91 9.62
N ALA A 105 0.79 -4.84 10.44
CA ALA A 105 0.90 -4.63 11.89
C ALA A 105 1.61 -5.79 12.62
N ILE A 106 1.49 -7.02 12.13
CA ILE A 106 2.24 -8.17 12.64
C ILE A 106 3.68 -8.11 12.12
N PHE A 107 3.85 -8.02 10.79
CA PHE A 107 5.14 -7.94 10.13
C PHE A 107 5.11 -6.97 8.94
N PRO A 108 5.86 -5.86 8.97
CA PRO A 108 7.02 -5.61 9.83
C PRO A 108 6.72 -4.94 11.18
N GLY A 109 5.47 -4.88 11.66
CA GLY A 109 5.09 -4.09 12.85
C GLY A 109 5.78 -4.45 14.18
N ILE A 110 6.43 -5.62 14.27
CA ILE A 110 7.39 -5.91 15.36
C ILE A 110 8.54 -4.88 15.40
N ILE A 111 9.08 -4.55 14.22
CA ILE A 111 10.21 -3.64 14.00
C ILE A 111 9.71 -2.20 13.86
N LEU A 112 8.69 -1.98 13.03
CA LEU A 112 8.15 -0.65 12.73
C LEU A 112 6.75 -0.50 13.34
N LYS A 113 6.67 -0.02 14.58
CA LYS A 113 5.37 0.19 15.25
C LYS A 113 4.49 1.17 14.45
N GLY A 114 3.21 0.84 14.31
CA GLY A 114 2.28 1.62 13.51
C GLY A 114 2.24 1.24 12.03
N ALA A 115 2.99 0.22 11.59
CA ALA A 115 3.01 -0.24 10.20
C ALA A 115 1.61 -0.56 9.64
N GLY A 116 0.71 -1.10 10.47
CA GLY A 116 -0.68 -1.34 10.06
C GLY A 116 -1.43 -0.04 9.80
N HIS A 117 -1.34 0.92 10.71
CA HIS A 117 -1.95 2.25 10.55
C HIS A 117 -1.33 3.06 9.41
N PHE A 118 -0.01 2.96 9.17
CA PHE A 118 0.63 3.58 8.01
C PHE A 118 0.12 2.99 6.68
N TYR A 119 -0.05 1.66 6.61
CA TYR A 119 -0.70 1.04 5.46
C TYR A 119 -2.14 1.55 5.29
N ALA A 120 -2.88 1.67 6.39
CA ALA A 120 -4.24 2.22 6.42
C ALA A 120 -4.32 3.74 6.20
N LYS A 121 -3.20 4.40 5.85
CA LYS A 121 -3.08 5.86 5.65
C LYS A 121 -3.48 6.70 6.87
N ASP A 122 -3.47 6.11 8.07
CA ASP A 122 -3.65 6.80 9.34
C ASP A 122 -2.28 7.17 9.92
N SER A 123 -1.65 8.18 9.30
CA SER A 123 -0.30 8.62 9.68
C SER A 123 -0.22 9.14 11.12
N ASN A 124 -1.29 9.75 11.64
CA ASN A 124 -1.30 10.28 13.00
C ASN A 124 -1.23 9.15 14.04
N ALA A 125 -2.08 8.12 13.89
CA ALA A 125 -2.02 6.95 14.75
C ALA A 125 -0.70 6.19 14.55
N GLY A 126 -0.26 6.01 13.30
CA GLY A 126 1.02 5.37 12.97
C GLY A 126 2.20 6.04 13.67
N MET A 127 2.31 7.37 13.62
CA MET A 127 3.37 8.13 14.27
C MET A 127 3.29 8.11 15.79
N SER A 128 2.08 8.13 16.36
CA SER A 128 1.89 7.99 17.80
C SER A 128 2.38 6.63 18.30
N LEU A 129 2.07 5.55 17.58
CA LEU A 129 2.54 4.21 17.91
C LEU A 129 4.05 4.06 17.73
N LEU A 130 4.60 4.64 16.66
CA LEU A 130 6.04 4.67 16.42
C LEU A 130 6.79 5.37 17.55
N SER A 131 6.33 6.55 17.96
CA SER A 131 6.94 7.32 19.06
C SER A 131 6.83 6.57 20.39
N ALA A 132 5.69 5.96 20.70
CA ALA A 132 5.53 5.11 21.88
C ALA A 132 6.50 3.92 21.87
N GLY A 133 6.70 3.29 20.70
CA GLY A 133 7.68 2.22 20.50
C GLY A 133 9.12 2.67 20.75
N ILE A 134 9.52 3.83 20.22
CA ILE A 134 10.88 4.38 20.40
C ILE A 134 11.12 4.73 21.87
N VAL A 135 10.20 5.46 22.50
CA VAL A 135 10.35 5.89 23.90
C VAL A 135 10.42 4.68 24.83
N SER A 136 9.54 3.68 24.64
CA SER A 136 9.58 2.46 25.44
C SER A 136 10.86 1.65 25.24
N ALA A 137 11.39 1.58 24.01
CA ALA A 137 12.66 0.93 23.72
C ALA A 137 13.83 1.63 24.43
N VAL A 138 13.86 2.97 24.43
CA VAL A 138 14.90 3.75 25.15
C VAL A 138 14.82 3.50 26.65
N ILE A 139 13.62 3.54 27.24
CA ILE A 139 13.41 3.26 28.67
C ILE A 139 13.92 1.86 29.02
N MET A 140 13.56 0.84 28.24
CA MET A 140 14.03 -0.53 28.44
C MET A 140 15.56 -0.62 28.31
N ALA A 141 16.16 0.04 27.32
CA ALA A 141 17.61 0.01 27.10
C ALA A 141 18.37 0.59 28.29
N ILE A 142 17.93 1.73 28.83
CA ILE A 142 18.55 2.35 30.02
C ILE A 142 18.44 1.39 31.22
N SER A 143 17.27 0.80 31.46
CA SER A 143 17.07 -0.14 32.56
C SER A 143 17.91 -1.41 32.44
N VAL A 144 18.10 -1.95 31.23
CA VAL A 144 18.92 -3.15 31.00
C VAL A 144 20.38 -2.87 31.35
N VAL A 145 20.91 -1.70 30.97
CA VAL A 145 22.29 -1.32 31.30
C VAL A 145 22.53 -1.31 32.81
N GLU A 146 21.59 -0.78 33.58
CA GLU A 146 21.66 -0.78 35.06
C GLU A 146 21.60 -2.20 35.65
N ILE A 147 20.80 -3.10 35.04
CA ILE A 147 20.66 -4.49 35.50
C ILE A 147 21.94 -5.29 35.23
N ILE A 148 22.57 -5.11 34.08
CA ILE A 148 23.78 -5.88 33.70
C ILE A 148 25.08 -5.28 34.24
N THR A 149 25.09 -3.97 34.54
CA THR A 149 26.27 -3.25 35.05
C THR A 149 25.93 -2.49 36.35
N PRO A 150 25.64 -3.21 37.45
CA PRO A 150 25.33 -2.57 38.71
C PRO A 150 26.55 -1.77 39.22
N GLN A 151 26.30 -0.54 39.70
CA GLN A 151 27.36 0.35 40.19
C GLN A 151 27.90 -0.10 41.57
N ARG A 152 27.10 -0.84 42.35
CA ARG A 152 27.49 -1.44 43.63
C ARG A 152 26.98 -2.86 43.75
N GLN A 153 27.75 -3.73 44.41
CA GLN A 153 27.41 -5.15 44.61
C GLN A 153 26.16 -5.38 45.46
N ASP A 154 25.75 -4.41 46.27
CA ASP A 154 24.58 -4.44 47.17
C ASP A 154 23.41 -3.59 46.67
N GLN A 155 23.50 -3.05 45.45
CA GLN A 155 22.47 -2.18 44.89
C GLN A 155 21.17 -2.97 44.62
N THR A 156 20.04 -2.48 45.14
CA THR A 156 18.72 -3.04 44.83
C THR A 156 18.33 -2.67 43.40
N LEU A 157 17.97 -3.67 42.60
CA LEU A 157 17.61 -3.51 41.19
C LEU A 157 16.09 -3.42 40.96
N ASP A 158 15.31 -3.24 42.02
CA ASP A 158 13.85 -3.28 41.95
C ASP A 158 13.29 -2.12 41.12
N VAL A 159 13.91 -0.94 41.23
CA VAL A 159 13.54 0.24 40.42
C VAL A 159 13.84 -0.01 38.94
N SER A 160 15.05 -0.45 38.59
CA SER A 160 15.44 -0.72 37.20
C SER A 160 14.56 -1.80 36.57
N LYS A 161 14.21 -2.85 37.32
CA LYS A 161 13.26 -3.88 36.87
C LYS A 161 11.86 -3.31 36.65
N ALA A 162 11.35 -2.50 37.56
CA ALA A 162 10.04 -1.87 37.42
C ALA A 162 9.98 -0.95 36.19
N VAL A 163 11.03 -0.16 35.95
CA VAL A 163 11.15 0.71 34.76
C VAL A 163 11.22 -0.13 33.48
N PHE A 164 11.99 -1.23 33.48
CA PHE A 164 12.04 -2.17 32.36
C PHE A 164 10.66 -2.74 32.03
N TYR A 165 9.93 -3.26 33.02
CA TYR A 165 8.59 -3.82 32.80
C TYR A 165 7.58 -2.78 32.35
N THR A 166 7.71 -1.53 32.82
CA THR A 166 6.88 -0.41 32.34
C THR A 166 7.13 -0.15 30.86
N GLY A 167 8.41 -0.06 30.45
CA GLY A 167 8.79 0.06 29.04
C GLY A 167 8.26 -1.09 28.19
N LEU A 168 8.46 -2.33 28.65
CA LEU A 168 7.97 -3.53 27.96
C LEU A 168 6.44 -3.51 27.80
N THR A 169 5.72 -3.09 28.84
CA THR A 169 4.25 -3.00 28.80
C THR A 169 3.78 -1.99 27.76
N ILE A 170 4.38 -0.79 27.72
CA ILE A 170 4.04 0.23 26.72
C ILE A 170 4.38 -0.26 25.30
N PHE A 171 5.53 -0.91 25.15
CA PHE A 171 5.97 -1.47 23.86
C PHE A 171 5.00 -2.55 23.35
N SER A 172 4.61 -3.49 24.21
CA SER A 172 3.68 -4.57 23.83
C SER A 172 2.26 -4.06 23.62
N ALA A 173 1.77 -3.15 24.47
CA ALA A 173 0.42 -2.59 24.35
C ALA A 173 0.26 -1.76 23.07
N SER A 174 1.24 -0.91 22.73
CA SER A 174 1.22 -0.15 21.47
C SER A 174 1.26 -1.08 20.24
N TRP A 175 2.01 -2.17 20.30
CA TRP A 175 2.03 -3.13 19.20
C TRP A 175 0.69 -3.87 19.04
N LEU A 176 0.11 -4.34 20.14
CA LEU A 176 -1.21 -5.00 20.12
C LEU A 176 -2.30 -4.05 19.62
N TYR A 177 -2.22 -2.77 20.00
CA TYR A 177 -3.12 -1.75 19.49
C TYR A 177 -3.04 -1.66 17.96
N ASP A 178 -1.84 -1.63 17.38
CA ASP A 178 -1.69 -1.60 15.91
C ASP A 178 -2.35 -2.82 15.26
N ILE A 179 -2.12 -4.02 15.78
CA ILE A 179 -2.68 -5.27 15.24
C ILE A 179 -4.22 -5.26 15.28
N VAL A 180 -4.80 -4.81 16.39
CA VAL A 180 -6.26 -4.86 16.61
C VAL A 180 -6.99 -3.78 15.80
N PHE A 181 -6.43 -2.57 15.73
CA PHE A 181 -7.15 -1.41 15.19
C PHE A 181 -6.78 -1.05 13.74
N ALA A 182 -5.64 -1.51 13.20
CA ALA A 182 -5.27 -1.25 11.80
C ALA A 182 -6.32 -1.74 10.78
N PRO A 183 -6.99 -2.90 10.94
CA PRO A 183 -8.05 -3.32 10.02
C PRO A 183 -9.24 -2.36 10.02
N GLY A 184 -9.58 -1.82 11.19
CA GLY A 184 -10.65 -0.82 11.33
C GLY A 184 -10.27 0.50 10.68
N ALA A 185 -9.00 0.93 10.79
CA ALA A 185 -8.49 2.10 10.10
C ALA A 185 -8.58 1.94 8.57
N ALA A 186 -8.21 0.78 8.03
CA ALA A 186 -8.32 0.50 6.60
C ALA A 186 -9.77 0.55 6.10
N LYS A 187 -10.72 -0.03 6.85
CA LYS A 187 -12.16 0.07 6.53
C LYS A 187 -12.66 1.50 6.56
N LYS A 188 -12.34 2.25 7.60
CA LYS A 188 -12.71 3.67 7.74
C LYS A 188 -12.12 4.53 6.62
N PHE A 189 -10.91 4.21 6.17
CA PHE A 189 -10.32 4.86 5.01
C PHE A 189 -11.10 4.54 3.74
N ASN A 190 -11.47 3.27 3.53
CA ASN A 190 -12.26 2.88 2.38
C ASN A 190 -13.67 3.50 2.35
N GLU A 191 -14.33 3.64 3.50
CA GLU A 191 -15.65 4.27 3.59
C GLU A 191 -15.64 5.77 3.24
N LYS A 192 -14.49 6.42 3.31
CA LYS A 192 -14.35 7.87 3.13
C LYS A 192 -13.82 8.28 1.76
N ASN A 193 -13.31 7.34 0.98
CA ASN A 193 -12.65 7.62 -0.29
C ASN A 193 -13.39 6.94 -1.45
N THR A 194 -13.33 7.57 -2.61
CA THR A 194 -13.87 7.02 -3.87
C THR A 194 -12.78 6.23 -4.59
N PHE A 195 -13.15 5.06 -5.14
CA PHE A 195 -12.22 4.19 -5.85
C PHE A 195 -12.55 4.10 -7.33
N LEU A 196 -11.50 4.07 -8.16
CA LEU A 196 -11.65 4.02 -9.60
C LEU A 196 -12.32 2.72 -10.09
N THR A 197 -12.12 1.61 -9.37
CA THR A 197 -12.65 0.28 -9.71
C THR A 197 -13.99 -0.07 -9.07
N GLU A 198 -14.45 0.62 -8.02
CA GLU A 198 -15.68 0.27 -7.28
C GLU A 198 -16.97 0.78 -7.94
N GLU A 199 -16.93 1.86 -8.73
CA GLU A 199 -18.11 2.34 -9.47
C GLU A 199 -18.62 1.31 -10.50
N TRP A 200 -17.72 0.46 -11.03
CA TRP A 200 -18.07 -0.58 -11.99
C TRP A 200 -18.93 -1.72 -11.39
N LYS A 201 -18.77 -2.06 -10.10
CA LYS A 201 -19.59 -3.09 -9.45
C LYS A 201 -21.05 -2.69 -9.28
N LYS A 202 -21.36 -1.38 -9.25
CA LYS A 202 -22.74 -0.89 -9.18
C LYS A 202 -23.43 -0.91 -10.54
N ASP A 203 -22.68 -0.65 -11.61
CA ASP A 203 -23.22 -0.59 -12.97
C ASP A 203 -23.49 -2.00 -13.54
N GLU A 204 -22.66 -3.00 -13.23
CA GLU A 204 -22.96 -4.40 -13.60
C GLU A 204 -24.19 -4.97 -12.89
N ASN A 205 -24.41 -4.60 -11.62
CA ASN A 205 -25.56 -5.07 -10.86
C ASN A 205 -26.86 -4.32 -11.18
N SER A 206 -26.79 -3.13 -11.78
CA SER A 206 -27.97 -2.35 -12.20
C SER A 206 -28.31 -2.52 -13.68
N ALA A 207 -27.38 -3.01 -14.51
CA ALA A 207 -27.65 -3.43 -15.89
C ALA A 207 -28.23 -4.86 -16.00
N GLY A 208 -28.36 -5.57 -14.87
CA GLY A 208 -28.90 -6.92 -14.76
C GLY A 208 -30.30 -7.02 -14.12
N GLU A 209 -30.96 -5.89 -13.81
CA GLU A 209 -32.36 -5.81 -13.36
C GLU A 209 -33.30 -5.32 -14.47
#